data_AF-A0A920RBD9-F1
#
_entry.id   AF-A0A920RBD9-F1
#
_cell.length_a   1.000
_cell.length_b   1.000
_cell.length_c   1.000
_cell.angle_alpha   90.00
_cell.angle_beta   90.00
_cell.angle_gamma   90.00
#
_symmetry.space_group_name_H-M   'P 1'
#
loop_
_entity.id
_entity.type
_entity.pdbx_description
1 polymer ?
#
loop_
_entity_poly.entity_id
_entity_poly.type
_entity_poly.pdbx_seq_one_letter_code
_entity_poly.pdbx_strand_id
1 'polypeptide(L)' 'MAQKRYYDRFRERIIFPIRDSRGRTIAFGGRVLKEKNLST' A
#
# COMPACT_ATOMS: atom_id res chain seq x y z
N MET A 1 -29.56 4.02 7.81
CA MET A 1 -28.67 4.36 6.68
C MET A 1 -27.26 3.90 7.03
N ALA A 2 -26.68 2.96 6.27
CA ALA A 2 -25.33 2.46 6.58
C ALA A 2 -24.29 3.53 6.20
N GLN A 3 -23.48 3.97 7.16
CA GLN A 3 -22.46 4.98 6.94
C GLN A 3 -21.22 4.34 6.30
N LYS A 4 -20.81 4.85 5.13
CA LYS A 4 -19.64 4.35 4.39
C LYS A 4 -18.37 4.72 5.16
N ARG A 5 -17.64 3.72 5.67
CA ARG A 5 -16.39 3.92 6.42
C ARG A 5 -15.20 3.84 5.46
N TYR A 6 -14.39 4.91 5.45
CA TYR A 6 -13.11 4.92 4.73
C TYR A 6 -12.03 4.25 5.56
N TYR A 7 -11.14 3.53 4.90
CA TYR A 7 -9.95 2.94 5.52
C TYR A 7 -8.79 2.98 4.54
N ASP A 8 -7.57 3.11 5.09
CA ASP A 8 -6.36 2.98 4.28
C ASP A 8 -6.15 1.52 3.87
N ARG A 9 -6.04 1.30 2.55
CA ARG A 9 -5.86 -0.03 1.94
C ARG A 9 -4.43 -0.54 2.04
N PHE A 10 -3.43 0.32 2.20
CA PHE A 10 -2.02 -0.07 2.17
C PHE A 10 -1.33 0.23 3.50
N ARG A 11 -1.63 -0.58 4.51
CA ARG A 11 -0.96 -0.51 5.82
C ARG A 11 0.27 -1.40 5.83
N GLU A 12 1.33 -0.94 6.49
CA GLU A 12 2.57 -1.72 6.75
C GLU A 12 3.21 -2.29 5.48
N ARG A 13 3.24 -1.46 4.43
CA ARG A 13 3.79 -1.85 3.13
C ARG A 13 4.77 -0.80 2.62
N ILE A 14 5.83 -1.26 1.98
CA ILE A 14 6.62 -0.41 1.09
C ILE A 14 5.78 -0.17 -0.17
N ILE A 15 5.57 1.10 -0.50
CA ILE A 15 4.72 1.51 -1.62
C ILE A 15 5.58 1.90 -2.82
N PHE A 16 5.29 1.29 -3.96
CA PHE A 16 5.92 1.58 -5.24
C PHE A 16 4.89 2.23 -6.17
N PRO A 17 5.14 3.45 -6.69
CA PRO A 17 4.25 4.08 -7.65
C PRO A 17 4.38 3.41 -9.02
N ILE A 18 3.24 3.15 -9.67
CA ILE A 18 3.19 2.70 -11.05
C ILE A 18 2.89 3.95 -11.90
N ARG A 19 3.81 4.25 -12.82
CA ARG A 19 3.75 5.45 -13.66
C ARG A 19 3.35 5.11 -15.09
N ASP A 20 2.63 6.04 -15.73
CA ASP A 20 2.43 6.02 -17.18
C ASP A 20 3.65 6.53 -17.94
N SER A 21 3.60 6.55 -19.28
CA SER A 21 4.68 7.03 -20.15
C SER A 21 5.00 8.52 -19.98
N ARG A 22 4.12 9.30 -19.35
CA ARG A 22 4.32 10.72 -19.02
C ARG A 22 4.84 10.90 -17.59
N GLY A 23 5.09 9.80 -16.86
CA GLY A 23 5.58 9.81 -15.50
C GLY A 23 4.52 10.04 -14.42
N ARG A 24 3.22 10.09 -14.78
CA ARG A 24 2.13 10.29 -13.81
C ARG A 24 1.84 9.01 -13.07
N THR A 25 1.67 9.08 -11.76
CA THR A 25 1.27 7.92 -10.94
C THR A 25 -0.19 7.57 -11.19
N ILE A 26 -0.43 6.37 -11.70
CA ILE A 26 -1.79 5.87 -12.02
C ILE A 26 -2.24 4.72 -11.10
N ALA A 27 -1.29 4.07 -10.43
CA ALA A 27 -1.58 3.00 -9.49
C ALA A 27 -0.43 2.85 -8.47
N PHE A 28 -0.64 1.99 -7.47
CA PHE A 28 0.33 1.68 -6.43
C PHE A 28 0.46 0.16 -6.28
N GLY A 29 1.71 -0.32 -6.23
CA GLY A 29 2.04 -1.67 -5.77
C GLY A 29 2.56 -1.63 -4.34
N GLY A 30 2.29 -2.66 -3.54
CA GLY A 30 2.70 -2.71 -2.13
C GLY A 30 3.38 -4.01 -1.74
N ARG A 31 4.61 -3.94 -1.21
CA ARG A 31 5.30 -5.09 -0.61
C ARG A 31 5.11 -5.08 0.90
N VAL A 32 4.60 -6.17 1.47
CA VAL A 32 4.41 -6.32 2.93
C VAL A 32 5.74 -6.16 3.64
N LEU A 33 5.76 -5.30 4.66
CA LEU A 33 6.82 -5.31 5.66
C LEU A 33 6.56 -6.53 6.56
N LYS A 34 7.31 -7.60 6.34
CA LYS A 34 7.24 -8.75 7.24
C LYS A 34 7.91 -8.32 8.54
N GLU A 35 7.17 -8.25 9.64
CA GLU A 35 7.78 -8.13 10.96
C GLU A 35 8.75 -9.29 11.15
N LYS A 36 10.02 -8.95 11.36
CA LYS A 36 11.00 -9.87 11.92
C LYS A 36 10.74 -9.90 13.43
N ASN A 37 9.74 -10.66 13.86
CA ASN A 37 9.85 -11.27 15.18
C ASN A 37 10.97 -12.31 15.06
N LEU A 38 12.23 -11.86 15.22
CA LEU A 38 13.33 -12.75 15.56
C LEU A 38 13.05 -13.28 16.96
N SER A 39 12.25 -14.33 17.04
CA SER A 39 12.33 -15.26 18.17
C SER A 39 13.39 -16.29 17.81
N THR A 40 14.66 -15.92 17.99
CA THR A 40 15.77 -16.85 18.20
C THR A 40 16.66 -16.23 19.25
#